data_AF-A0A3G6MAV2-F1
#
_entry.id   AF-A0A3G6MAV2-F1
#
_cell.length_a   1.000
_cell.length_b   1.000
_cell.length_c   1.000
_cell.angle_alpha   90.00
_cell.angle_beta   90.00
_cell.angle_gamma   90.00
#
_symmetry.space_group_name_H-M   'P 1'
#
loop_
_entity.id
_entity.type
_entity.pdbx_description
1 polymer ?
#
loop_
_entity_poly.entity_id
_entity_poly.type
_entity_poly.pdbx_seq_one_letter_code
_entity_poly.pdbx_strand_id
1 'polypeptide(L)'
;MTNSQAIYSATVAPANWMKTKTGKIKAGYYSDLVLLRKNPLEDIKNTKTIEYVFFNKYAINKNQIKTILKAVEDANNENRSIKIDEYLH
;
A
#
# COMPACT_ATOMS: atom_id res chain seq x y z
N MET A 1 0.72 -0.63 21.60
CA MET A 1 1.45 -0.07 20.43
C MET A 1 0.78 1.24 20.05
N THR A 2 1.53 2.33 19.90
CA THR A 2 1.00 3.61 19.41
C THR A 2 0.85 3.59 17.88
N ASN A 3 0.03 4.48 17.32
CA ASN A 3 -0.12 4.61 15.87
C ASN A 3 1.24 4.86 15.18
N SER A 4 2.08 5.72 15.75
CA SER A 4 3.45 5.96 15.26
C SER A 4 4.33 4.70 15.29
N GLN A 5 4.25 3.90 16.36
CA GLN A 5 4.98 2.63 16.47
C GLN A 5 4.49 1.62 15.43
N ALA A 6 3.18 1.59 15.15
CA ALA A 6 2.60 0.73 14.11
C ALA A 6 3.08 1.12 12.70
N ILE A 7 3.14 2.42 12.41
CA ILE A 7 3.68 2.91 11.14
C ILE A 7 5.17 2.59 11.03
N TYR A 8 5.94 2.80 12.12
CA TYR A 8 7.36 2.49 12.17
C TYR A 8 7.64 1.00 11.94
N SER A 9 6.86 0.11 12.58
CA SER A 9 7.01 -1.34 12.42
C SER A 9 6.64 -1.81 11.00
N ALA A 10 5.76 -1.09 10.30
CA ALA A 10 5.40 -1.37 8.92
C ALA A 10 6.34 -0.75 7.86
N THR A 11 7.26 0.15 8.26
CA THR A 11 8.09 0.92 7.32
C THR A 11 9.58 0.85 7.66
N VAL A 12 10.01 1.60 8.67
CA VAL A 12 11.42 1.78 9.02
C VAL A 12 12.05 0.51 9.57
N ALA A 13 11.34 -0.22 10.44
CA ALA A 13 11.87 -1.43 11.08
C ALA A 13 12.30 -2.51 10.06
N PRO A 14 11.42 -2.96 9.13
CA PRO A 14 11.81 -3.94 8.13
C PRO A 14 12.86 -3.39 7.16
N ALA A 15 12.78 -2.11 6.76
CA ALA A 15 13.79 -1.52 5.89
C ALA A 15 15.20 -1.52 6.50
N ASN A 16 15.31 -1.20 7.80
CA ASN A 16 16.58 -1.28 8.52
C ASN A 16 17.09 -2.73 8.59
N TRP A 17 16.19 -3.70 8.88
CA TRP A 17 16.55 -5.11 8.97
C TRP A 17 17.03 -5.68 7.62
N MET A 18 16.31 -5.36 6.53
CA MET A 18 16.65 -5.77 5.17
C MET A 18 17.82 -4.95 4.57
N LYS A 19 18.28 -3.90 5.25
CA LYS A 19 19.29 -2.95 4.78
C LYS A 19 18.92 -2.31 3.42
N THR A 20 17.64 -2.02 3.22
CA THR A 20 17.13 -1.38 2.00
C THR A 20 16.97 0.12 2.18
N LYS A 21 17.02 0.85 1.06
CA LYS A 21 16.77 2.29 1.02
C LYS A 21 15.26 2.60 0.89
N THR A 22 14.42 1.90 1.65
CA THR A 22 12.95 2.08 1.71
C THR A 22 12.51 2.54 3.11
N GLY A 23 11.20 2.74 3.31
CA GLY A 23 10.60 2.93 4.64
C GLY A 23 10.89 4.29 5.31
N LYS A 24 11.62 5.20 4.65
CA LYS A 24 11.90 6.57 5.10
C LYS A 24 11.77 7.53 3.92
N ILE A 25 11.20 8.70 4.18
CA ILE A 25 11.17 9.81 3.22
C ILE A 25 12.46 10.61 3.40
N LYS A 26 13.47 10.32 2.58
CA LYS A 26 14.79 10.95 2.67
C LYS A 26 15.49 10.96 1.30
N ALA A 27 16.28 11.99 1.02
CA ALA A 27 17.10 12.04 -0.19
C ALA A 27 18.01 10.80 -0.31
N GLY A 28 18.10 10.25 -1.53
CA GLY A 28 18.84 9.02 -1.82
C GLY A 28 18.11 7.71 -1.50
N TYR A 29 16.86 7.77 -1.03
CA TYR A 29 15.97 6.61 -0.85
C TYR A 29 15.10 6.38 -2.09
N TYR A 30 14.55 5.16 -2.22
CA TYR A 30 13.60 4.86 -3.28
C TYR A 30 12.34 5.73 -3.15
N SER A 31 11.75 6.05 -4.30
CA SER A 31 10.56 6.90 -4.40
C SER A 31 9.29 6.11 -4.06
N ASP A 32 9.28 5.43 -2.91
CA ASP A 32 8.15 4.65 -2.42
C ASP A 32 7.43 5.47 -1.34
N LEU A 33 6.28 6.04 -1.70
CA LEU A 33 5.51 6.96 -0.87
C LEU A 33 4.01 6.72 -1.04
N VAL A 34 3.25 6.89 0.05
CA VAL A 34 1.79 6.87 0.03
C VAL A 34 1.28 8.18 0.61
N LEU A 35 0.40 8.85 -0.12
CA LEU A 35 -0.33 10.02 0.36
C LEU A 35 -1.69 9.57 0.91
N LEU A 36 -1.99 9.96 2.14
CA LEU A 36 -3.24 9.64 2.84
C LEU A 36 -4.10 10.90 2.97
N ARG A 37 -5.41 10.73 2.85
CA ARG A 37 -6.39 11.82 3.01
C ARG A 37 -6.66 12.17 4.48
N LYS A 38 -6.46 11.22 5.39
CA LYS A 38 -6.65 11.40 6.84
C LYS A 38 -5.38 11.09 7.61
N ASN A 39 -5.25 11.68 8.80
CA ASN A 39 -4.08 11.56 9.66
C ASN A 39 -3.99 10.15 10.32
N PRO A 40 -2.99 9.32 10.01
CA PRO A 40 -2.85 7.99 10.63
C PRO A 40 -2.34 8.04 12.07
N LEU A 41 -1.84 9.19 12.54
CA LEU A 41 -1.40 9.36 13.93
C LEU A 41 -2.59 9.49 14.89
N GLU A 42 -3.74 9.98 14.40
CA GLU A 42 -5.00 10.05 15.16
C GLU A 42 -5.71 8.70 15.21
N ASP A 43 -5.82 8.02 14.07
CA ASP A 43 -6.39 6.66 13.96
C ASP A 43 -5.61 5.86 12.93
N ILE A 44 -5.02 4.74 13.33
CA ILE A 44 -4.25 3.87 12.44
C ILE A 44 -5.07 3.36 11.24
N LYS A 45 -6.40 3.28 11.36
CA LYS A 45 -7.29 2.91 10.24
C LYS A 45 -7.24 3.92 9.09
N ASN A 46 -6.81 5.16 9.35
CA ASN A 46 -6.63 6.16 8.31
C ASN A 46 -5.52 5.81 7.29
N THR A 47 -4.67 4.80 7.57
CA THR A 47 -3.77 4.20 6.57
C THR A 47 -4.49 3.64 5.34
N LYS A 48 -5.79 3.34 5.46
CA LYS A 48 -6.64 2.90 4.33
C LYS A 48 -7.16 4.06 3.47
N THR A 49 -6.91 5.31 3.87
CA THR A 49 -7.40 6.50 3.15
C THR A 49 -6.43 6.96 2.06
N ILE A 50 -5.89 6.01 1.30
CA ILE A 50 -4.91 6.25 0.24
C ILE A 50 -5.51 7.12 -0.85
N GLU A 51 -4.83 8.21 -1.15
CA GLU A 51 -5.16 9.16 -2.23
C GLU A 51 -4.22 8.99 -3.41
N TYR A 52 -2.91 8.83 -3.13
CA TYR A 52 -1.88 8.55 -4.14
C TYR A 52 -0.87 7.52 -3.65
N VAL A 53 -0.34 6.74 -4.58
CA VAL A 53 0.82 5.87 -4.38
C VAL A 53 1.89 6.26 -5.40
N PHE A 54 3.10 6.51 -4.91
CA PHE A 54 4.29 6.79 -5.71
C PHE A 54 5.24 5.61 -5.56
N PHE A 55 5.74 5.11 -6.68
CA PHE A 55 6.70 4.02 -6.72
C PHE A 55 7.51 4.12 -8.01
N ASN A 56 8.84 4.01 -7.90
CA ASN A 56 9.75 4.21 -9.02
C ASN A 56 9.48 5.54 -9.77
N LYS A 57 9.02 5.49 -11.03
CA LYS A 57 8.69 6.66 -11.86
C LYS A 57 7.19 6.96 -11.95
N TYR A 58 6.36 6.17 -11.26
CA TYR A 58 4.91 6.24 -11.39
C TYR A 58 4.28 6.94 -10.19
N ALA A 59 3.21 7.67 -10.46
CA ALA A 59 2.28 8.21 -9.48
C ALA A 59 0.88 7.80 -9.91
N ILE A 60 0.18 7.03 -9.08
CA ILE A 60 -1.18 6.60 -9.36
C ILE A 60 -2.13 7.11 -8.28
N ASN A 61 -3.26 7.65 -8.71
CA ASN A 61 -4.30 8.11 -7.79
C ASN A 61 -5.28 6.98 -7.41
N LYS A 62 -6.11 7.24 -6.42
CA LYS A 62 -7.14 6.30 -5.93
C LYS A 62 -8.05 5.75 -7.02
N ASN A 63 -8.42 6.53 -8.03
CA ASN A 63 -9.28 6.06 -9.11
C ASN A 63 -8.53 5.06 -10.01
N GLN A 64 -7.28 5.38 -10.37
CA GLN A 64 -6.41 4.46 -11.12
C GLN A 64 -6.16 3.16 -10.35
N ILE A 65 -5.92 3.23 -9.03
CA ILE A 65 -5.77 2.04 -8.18
C ILE A 65 -7.00 1.14 -8.27
N LYS A 66 -8.21 1.71 -8.18
CA LYS A 66 -9.46 0.96 -8.31
C LYS A 66 -9.62 0.34 -9.71
N THR A 67 -9.29 1.10 -10.76
CA THR A 67 -9.34 0.60 -12.14
C THR A 67 -8.40 -0.59 -12.33
N ILE A 68 -7.16 -0.50 -11.84
CA ILE A 68 -6.19 -1.59 -11.94
C ILE A 68 -6.67 -2.81 -11.15
N LEU A 69 -7.14 -2.64 -9.91
CA LEU A 69 -7.66 -3.74 -9.11
C LEU A 69 -8.84 -4.44 -9.80
N LYS A 70 -9.75 -3.66 -10.42
CA LYS A 70 -10.87 -4.23 -11.16
C LYS A 70 -10.42 -5.02 -12.38
N ALA A 71 -9.48 -4.48 -13.16
CA ALA A 71 -8.93 -5.18 -14.32
C ALA A 71 -8.24 -6.50 -13.93
N VAL A 72 -7.54 -6.53 -12.79
CA VAL A 72 -6.93 -7.76 -12.26
C VAL A 72 -8.00 -8.76 -11.81
N GLU A 73 -9.04 -8.30 -11.13
CA GLU A 73 -10.18 -9.14 -10.73
C GLU A 73 -10.86 -9.77 -11.94
N ASP A 74 -11.15 -8.98 -12.98
CA ASP A 74 -11.83 -9.46 -14.19
C ASP A 74 -10.97 -10.48 -14.93
N ALA A 75 -9.69 -10.20 -15.14
CA ALA A 75 -8.75 -11.14 -15.77
C ALA A 75 -8.62 -12.45 -14.97
N ASN A 76 -8.61 -12.39 -13.64
CA ASN A 76 -8.60 -13.59 -12.80
C ASN A 76 -9.90 -14.38 -12.93
N ASN A 77 -11.05 -13.71 -12.98
CA ASN A 77 -12.35 -14.37 -13.13
C ASN A 77 -12.55 -15.01 -14.50
N GLU A 78 -11.99 -14.42 -15.56
CA GLU A 78 -12.01 -14.99 -16.92
C GLU A 78 -11.16 -16.26 -17.05
N ASN A 79 -10.01 -16.32 -16.36
CA ASN A 79 -9.01 -17.38 -16.57
C ASN A 79 -9.00 -18.47 -15.51
N ARG A 80 -9.66 -18.27 -14.36
CA ARG A 80 -9.64 -19.25 -13.26
C ARG A 80 -10.37 -20.55 -13.62
N SER A 81 -9.75 -21.67 -13.28
CA SER A 81 -10.36 -23.01 -13.34
C SER A 81 -10.89 -23.49 -11.98
N ILE A 82 -10.43 -22.88 -10.88
CA ILE A 82 -10.81 -23.23 -9.51
C ILE A 82 -11.74 -22.13 -8.97
N LYS A 83 -12.91 -22.52 -8.46
CA LYS A 83 -13.84 -21.63 -7.74
C LYS A 83 -13.30 -21.32 -6.35
N ILE A 84 -13.44 -20.07 -5.89
CA ILE A 84 -13.00 -19.63 -4.54
C ILE A 84 -14.18 -19.10 -3.74
N ASP A 85 -15.40 -19.30 -4.21
CA ASP A 85 -16.63 -18.83 -3.55
C ASP A 85 -16.70 -19.35 -2.10
N GLU A 86 -16.11 -20.51 -1.82
CA GLU A 86 -16.00 -21.08 -0.47
C GLU A 86 -15.14 -20.25 0.50
N TYR A 87 -14.27 -19.37 -0.01
CA TYR A 87 -13.42 -18.47 0.78
C TYR A 87 -13.97 -17.04 0.88
N LEU A 88 -15.08 -16.75 0.20
CA LEU A 88 -15.78 -15.47 0.30
C LEU A 88 -16.78 -15.57 1.46
N HIS A 89 -16.37 -15.12 2.65
CA HIS A 89 -17.21 -15.03 3.85
C HIS A 89 -17.81 -13.62 4.01
#